data_AF-A0A7S4P070-F1
#
_entry.id   AF-A0A7S4P070-F1
#
_cell.length_a   1.000
_cell.length_b   1.000
_cell.length_c   1.000
_cell.angle_alpha   90.00
_cell.angle_beta   90.00
_cell.angle_gamma   90.00
#
_symmetry.space_group_name_H-M   'P 1'
#
loop_
_entity.id
_entity.type
_entity.pdbx_description
1 polymer ?
#
loop_
_entity_poly.entity_id
_entity_poly.type
_entity_poly.pdbx_seq_one_letter_code
_entity_poly.pdbx_strand_id
1 'polypeptide(L)'
;LAVFSLKTREIDRQWSAHSDAVIMSLLFLPKGEERKESDEESEVWSVGEDGCIYIWRERDCTLLDVLTSIRGVAQPRYYTILARGSSGKVYCGTYFGQVVVWDGEQRMVLETIGEFTTVEVTALHITTKQNGTDVIVCCFRDRRIAVYECSLPSFSSTLSTFVF
;
A
#
# COMPACT_ATOMS: atom_id res chain seq x y z
N LEU A 1 5.31 10.40 -12.19
CA LEU A 1 4.67 11.11 -11.05
C LEU A 1 5.19 12.54 -11.00
N ALA A 2 4.37 13.54 -10.66
CA ALA A 2 4.85 14.92 -10.48
C ALA A 2 4.20 15.57 -9.25
N VAL A 3 4.97 16.40 -8.52
CA VAL A 3 4.44 17.32 -7.51
C VAL A 3 4.18 18.65 -8.19
N PHE A 4 3.00 19.20 -7.97
CA PHE A 4 2.65 20.54 -8.39
C PHE A 4 2.60 21.47 -7.20
N SER A 5 3.20 22.65 -7.35
CA SER A 5 3.00 23.74 -6.41
C SER A 5 1.56 24.24 -6.54
N LEU A 6 0.78 24.20 -5.46
CA LEU A 6 -0.59 24.74 -5.46
C LEU A 6 -0.62 26.25 -5.73
N LYS A 7 0.46 26.96 -5.39
CA LYS A 7 0.57 28.41 -5.55
C LYS A 7 0.86 28.79 -7.00
N THR A 8 1.83 28.14 -7.64
CA THR A 8 2.27 28.49 -9.00
C THR A 8 1.60 27.66 -10.08
N ARG A 9 1.04 26.49 -9.71
CA ARG A 9 0.53 25.45 -10.62
C ARG A 9 1.60 24.88 -11.55
N GLU A 10 2.88 25.09 -11.20
CA GLU A 10 4.02 24.54 -11.93
C GLU A 10 4.48 23.23 -11.30
N ILE A 11 5.19 22.42 -12.09
CA ILE A 11 5.85 21.21 -11.62
C ILE A 11 7.02 21.64 -10.75
N ASP A 12 6.95 21.29 -9.47
CA ASP A 12 8.06 21.48 -8.52
C ASP A 12 9.07 20.33 -8.68
N ARG A 13 8.55 19.10 -8.77
CA ARG A 13 9.34 17.87 -8.78
C ARG A 13 8.68 16.81 -9.67
N GLN A 14 9.49 15.99 -10.34
CA GLN A 14 9.01 14.92 -11.21
C GLN A 14 9.82 13.64 -10.99
N TRP A 15 9.11 12.53 -10.75
CA TRP A 15 9.68 11.18 -10.75
C TRP A 15 9.32 10.49 -12.07
N SER A 16 10.34 9.91 -12.69
CA SER A 16 10.17 9.06 -13.85
C SER A 16 10.29 7.60 -13.40
N ALA A 17 9.20 6.85 -13.50
CA ALA A 17 9.25 5.40 -13.35
C ALA A 17 10.10 4.80 -14.49
N HIS A 18 10.86 3.75 -14.18
CA HIS A 18 11.59 2.98 -15.19
C HIS A 18 10.68 2.05 -16.01
N SER A 19 9.40 1.95 -15.62
CA SER A 19 8.38 1.12 -16.25
C SER A 19 7.36 2.01 -16.97
N ASP A 20 6.91 1.56 -18.14
CA ASP A 20 5.79 2.16 -18.87
C ASP A 20 4.42 1.86 -18.21
N ALA A 21 4.41 1.13 -17.08
CA ALA A 21 3.19 0.79 -16.37
C ALA A 21 2.47 2.02 -15.79
N VAL A 22 1.14 1.95 -15.82
CA VAL A 22 0.28 2.97 -15.20
C VAL A 22 0.42 2.86 -13.67
N ILE A 23 0.76 3.97 -13.03
CA ILE A 23 0.74 4.09 -11.57
C ILE A 23 -0.72 4.23 -11.12
N MET A 24 -1.17 3.29 -10.32
CA MET A 24 -2.55 3.16 -9.86
C MET A 24 -2.79 3.85 -8.52
N SER A 25 -1.80 3.82 -7.63
CA SER A 25 -1.92 4.42 -6.29
C SER A 25 -0.59 4.90 -5.76
N LEU A 26 -0.67 5.89 -4.86
CA LEU A 26 0.44 6.52 -4.19
C LEU A 26 0.16 6.60 -2.69
N LEU A 27 1.20 6.47 -1.88
CA LEU A 27 1.13 6.59 -0.43
C LEU A 27 2.35 7.35 0.08
N PHE A 28 2.11 8.47 0.76
CA PHE A 28 3.16 9.21 1.45
C PHE A 28 3.35 8.60 2.84
N LEU A 29 4.59 8.19 3.14
CA LEU A 29 4.97 7.64 4.43
C LEU A 29 5.89 8.65 5.13
N PRO A 30 5.35 9.50 6.02
CA PRO A 30 6.20 10.27 6.91
C PRO A 30 6.89 9.28 7.85
N LYS A 31 8.21 9.45 7.98
CA LYS A 31 8.99 8.74 8.99
C LYS A 31 8.53 9.18 10.38
N GLY A 32 8.45 8.22 11.30
CA GLY A 32 7.82 8.40 12.61
C GLY A 32 8.39 9.58 13.39
N GLU A 33 7.52 10.25 14.16
CA GLU A 33 7.83 11.46 14.93
C GLU A 33 8.86 11.25 16.08
N GLU A 34 9.28 10.01 16.34
CA GLU A 34 10.04 9.67 17.55
C GLU A 34 11.57 9.78 17.44
N ARG A 35 12.14 10.10 16.27
CA ARG A 35 13.59 10.36 16.14
C ARG A 35 13.85 11.82 15.84
N LYS A 36 14.03 12.61 16.90
CA LYS A 36 14.74 13.89 16.81
C LYS A 36 16.20 13.56 16.47
N GLU A 37 16.73 14.17 15.40
CA GLU A 37 18.16 14.26 15.04
C GLU A 37 18.75 13.34 13.95
N SER A 38 17.96 12.53 13.22
CA SER A 38 18.46 11.99 11.95
C SER A 38 17.79 12.70 10.77
N ASP A 39 18.59 13.07 9.75
CA ASP A 39 18.17 13.54 8.41
C ASP A 39 17.41 12.44 7.65
N GLU A 40 16.46 11.80 8.32
CA GLU A 40 15.73 10.67 7.82
C GLU A 40 14.52 11.18 7.02
N GLU A 41 14.67 11.12 5.69
CA GLU A 41 13.76 11.71 4.72
C GLU A 41 12.47 10.89 4.55
N SER A 42 11.37 11.57 4.19
CA SER A 42 10.09 10.94 3.89
C SER A 42 10.17 10.10 2.62
N GLU A 43 9.40 9.01 2.59
CA GLU A 43 9.28 8.14 1.42
C GLU A 43 7.90 8.28 0.76
N VAL A 44 7.88 8.10 -0.56
CA VAL A 44 6.65 7.93 -1.35
C VAL A 44 6.65 6.51 -1.88
N TRP A 45 5.56 5.79 -1.64
CA TRP A 45 5.35 4.45 -2.18
C TRP A 45 4.35 4.55 -3.31
N SER A 46 4.60 3.85 -4.42
CA SER A 46 3.70 3.81 -5.56
C SER A 46 3.53 2.40 -6.08
N VAL A 47 2.33 2.07 -6.54
CA VAL A 47 2.04 0.78 -7.18
C VAL A 47 1.46 0.98 -8.56
N GLY A 48 1.69 -0.01 -9.43
CA GLY A 48 1.18 0.02 -10.80
C GLY A 48 0.72 -1.34 -11.32
N GLU A 49 0.30 -1.32 -12.58
CA GLU A 49 -0.16 -2.48 -13.35
C GLU A 49 0.94 -3.51 -13.63
N ASP A 50 2.20 -3.23 -13.33
CA ASP A 50 3.27 -4.22 -13.44
C ASP A 50 3.40 -5.11 -12.19
N GLY A 51 2.58 -4.86 -11.16
CA GLY A 51 2.64 -5.58 -9.89
C GLY A 51 3.90 -5.30 -9.07
N CYS A 52 4.58 -4.19 -9.36
CA CYS A 52 5.69 -3.70 -8.56
C CYS A 52 5.21 -2.64 -7.56
N ILE A 53 5.93 -2.54 -6.44
CA ILE A 53 5.87 -1.42 -5.52
C ILE A 53 7.19 -0.66 -5.68
N TYR A 54 7.11 0.61 -6.06
CA TYR A 54 8.26 1.49 -6.16
C TYR A 54 8.34 2.35 -4.91
N ILE A 55 9.53 2.44 -4.33
CA ILE A 55 9.79 3.27 -3.15
C ILE A 55 10.70 4.41 -3.58
N TRP A 56 10.25 5.62 -3.35
CA TRP A 56 10.92 6.84 -3.75
C TRP A 56 11.29 7.66 -2.53
N ARG A 57 12.47 8.27 -2.57
CA ARG A 57 12.78 9.38 -1.68
C ARG A 57 11.98 10.59 -2.12
N GLU A 58 11.26 11.21 -1.20
CA GLU A 58 10.40 12.33 -1.54
C GLU A 58 11.22 13.55 -2.00
N ARG A 59 12.29 13.87 -1.25
CA ARG A 59 13.06 15.12 -1.41
C ARG A 59 13.60 15.33 -2.82
N ASP A 60 14.35 14.37 -3.34
CA ASP A 60 15.14 14.48 -4.57
C ASP A 60 14.62 13.60 -5.72
N CYS A 61 13.49 12.95 -5.50
CA CYS A 61 12.85 12.03 -6.43
C CYS A 61 13.64 10.77 -6.80
N THR A 62 14.60 10.35 -5.97
CA THR A 62 15.39 9.14 -6.21
C THR A 62 14.58 7.88 -5.98
N LEU A 63 14.64 6.92 -6.92
CA LEU A 63 14.14 5.57 -6.70
C LEU A 63 15.05 4.85 -5.70
N LEU A 64 14.50 4.49 -4.54
CA LEU A 64 15.21 3.78 -3.48
C LEU A 64 15.10 2.27 -3.63
N ASP A 65 13.96 1.77 -4.11
CA ASP A 65 13.71 0.33 -4.20
C ASP A 65 12.59 -0.01 -5.18
N VAL A 66 12.59 -1.26 -5.62
CA VAL A 66 11.51 -1.88 -6.39
C VAL A 66 11.18 -3.23 -5.78
N LEU A 67 10.07 -3.30 -5.06
CA LEU A 67 9.58 -4.54 -4.49
C LEU A 67 8.70 -5.25 -5.51
N THR A 68 9.03 -6.49 -5.80
CA THR A 68 8.21 -7.36 -6.67
C THR A 68 7.53 -8.40 -5.80
N SER A 69 6.24 -8.63 -6.02
CA SER A 69 5.52 -9.63 -5.23
C SER A 69 6.08 -11.02 -5.52
N ILE A 70 6.43 -11.73 -4.43
CA ILE A 70 6.48 -13.19 -4.26
C ILE A 70 7.04 -13.97 -5.46
N ARG A 71 8.34 -14.32 -5.38
CA ARG A 71 8.92 -15.39 -6.20
C ARG A 71 8.02 -16.63 -6.14
N GLY A 72 7.42 -17.03 -7.26
CA GLY A 72 6.67 -18.29 -7.37
C GLY A 72 5.16 -18.17 -7.57
N VAL A 73 4.57 -16.96 -7.62
CA VAL A 73 3.19 -16.79 -8.10
C VAL A 73 3.22 -16.57 -9.61
N ALA A 74 2.55 -17.43 -10.37
CA ALA A 74 2.61 -17.48 -11.83
C ALA A 74 1.99 -16.27 -12.56
N GLN A 75 1.36 -15.34 -11.83
CA GLN A 75 0.76 -14.14 -12.41
C GLN A 75 1.15 -12.90 -11.60
N PRO A 76 1.49 -11.78 -12.27
CA PRO A 76 1.76 -10.52 -11.59
C PRO A 76 0.50 -10.11 -10.83
N ARG A 77 0.63 -9.90 -9.52
CA ARG A 77 -0.44 -9.31 -8.73
C ARG A 77 -0.50 -7.83 -9.08
N TYR A 78 -1.45 -7.45 -9.93
CA TYR A 78 -1.72 -6.04 -10.20
C TYR A 78 -2.17 -5.37 -8.89
N TYR A 79 -1.35 -4.44 -8.40
CA TYR A 79 -1.64 -3.68 -7.20
C TYR A 79 -2.45 -2.46 -7.57
N THR A 80 -3.60 -2.29 -6.92
CA THR A 80 -4.58 -1.27 -7.30
C THR A 80 -4.63 -0.12 -6.33
N ILE A 81 -4.34 -0.36 -5.05
CA ILE A 81 -4.44 0.66 -4.00
C ILE A 81 -3.46 0.41 -2.86
N LEU A 82 -2.93 1.51 -2.30
CA LEU A 82 -2.10 1.51 -1.10
C LEU A 82 -2.82 2.18 0.05
N ALA A 83 -2.62 1.66 1.26
CA ALA A 83 -3.03 2.32 2.50
C ALA A 83 -2.01 2.08 3.60
N ARG A 84 -1.80 3.08 4.46
CA ARG A 84 -0.94 2.96 5.64
C ARG A 84 -1.75 2.43 6.81
N GLY A 85 -1.21 1.46 7.54
CA GLY A 85 -1.74 1.06 8.84
C GLY A 85 -0.83 1.43 10.00
N SER A 86 -1.07 0.80 11.14
CA SER A 86 -0.26 0.97 12.35
C SER A 86 1.16 0.43 12.18
N SER A 87 2.07 0.89 13.04
CA SER A 87 3.39 0.28 13.23
C SER A 87 4.21 0.12 11.94
N GLY A 88 4.07 1.05 10.99
CA GLY A 88 4.82 1.02 9.74
C GLY A 88 4.31 0.01 8.70
N LYS A 89 3.15 -0.63 8.93
CA LYS A 89 2.55 -1.53 7.94
C LYS A 89 2.01 -0.77 6.74
N VAL A 90 2.14 -1.40 5.57
CA VAL A 90 1.57 -0.93 4.32
C VAL A 90 0.66 -2.02 3.75
N TYR A 91 -0.58 -1.66 3.44
CA TYR A 91 -1.57 -2.56 2.88
C TYR A 91 -1.75 -2.28 1.39
N CYS A 92 -1.68 -3.33 0.58
CA CYS A 92 -1.79 -3.24 -0.87
C CYS A 92 -3.02 -4.03 -1.33
N GLY A 93 -4.06 -3.35 -1.80
CA GLY A 93 -5.18 -3.99 -2.49
C GLY A 93 -4.75 -4.49 -3.86
N THR A 94 -5.35 -5.58 -4.32
CA THR A 94 -5.00 -6.21 -5.60
C THR A 94 -6.21 -6.33 -6.52
N TYR A 95 -5.93 -6.48 -7.82
CA TYR A 95 -6.93 -6.80 -8.83
C TYR A 95 -7.63 -8.15 -8.61
N PHE A 96 -7.03 -9.04 -7.81
CA PHE A 96 -7.55 -10.37 -7.52
C PHE A 96 -8.28 -10.47 -6.16
N GLY A 97 -8.66 -9.33 -5.59
CA GLY A 97 -9.49 -9.28 -4.38
C GLY A 97 -8.75 -9.59 -3.08
N GLN A 98 -7.42 -9.71 -3.16
CA GLN A 98 -6.58 -9.92 -1.99
C GLN A 98 -6.01 -8.60 -1.50
N VAL A 99 -5.68 -8.55 -0.20
CA VAL A 99 -4.88 -7.48 0.39
C VAL A 99 -3.55 -8.07 0.83
N VAL A 100 -2.45 -7.54 0.31
CA VAL A 100 -1.10 -7.93 0.73
C VAL A 100 -0.63 -6.97 1.79
N VAL A 101 -0.17 -7.50 2.92
CA VAL A 101 0.33 -6.72 4.04
C VAL A 101 1.86 -6.74 3.99
N TRP A 102 2.46 -5.57 4.00
CA TRP A 102 3.90 -5.36 4.00
C TRP A 102 4.36 -4.74 5.30
N ASP A 103 5.53 -5.16 5.73
CA ASP A 103 6.34 -4.41 6.67
C ASP A 103 7.01 -3.26 5.88
N GLY A 104 6.67 -2.02 6.19
CA GLY A 104 7.21 -0.85 5.49
C GLY A 104 8.68 -0.60 5.78
N GLU A 105 9.18 -1.02 6.95
CA GLU A 105 10.57 -0.82 7.35
C GLU A 105 11.46 -1.94 6.78
N GLN A 106 11.04 -3.19 6.96
CA GLN A 106 11.77 -4.36 6.48
C GLN A 106 11.53 -4.67 5.00
N ARG A 107 10.57 -3.97 4.36
CA ARG A 107 10.23 -4.08 2.94
C ARG A 107 9.92 -5.52 2.52
N MET A 108 9.20 -6.25 3.37
CA MET A 108 8.85 -7.64 3.14
C MET A 108 7.36 -7.90 3.34
N VAL A 109 6.84 -8.90 2.62
CA VAL A 109 5.46 -9.36 2.78
C VAL A 109 5.32 -10.05 4.15
N LEU A 110 4.39 -9.58 4.95
CA LEU A 110 4.00 -10.20 6.21
C LEU A 110 2.94 -11.29 5.96
N GLU A 111 1.89 -10.96 5.20
CA GLU A 111 0.79 -11.87 4.92
C GLU A 111 -0.02 -11.45 3.68
N THR A 112 -0.94 -12.32 3.26
CA THR A 112 -1.98 -12.01 2.28
C THR A 112 -3.34 -12.35 2.88
N ILE A 113 -4.23 -11.37 2.91
CA ILE A 113 -5.58 -11.46 3.47
C ILE A 113 -6.58 -11.58 2.31
N GLY A 114 -7.59 -12.43 2.50
CA GLY A 114 -8.62 -12.68 1.50
C GLY A 114 -8.30 -13.84 0.56
N GLU A 115 -9.36 -14.44 0.04
CA GLU A 115 -9.25 -15.52 -0.95
C GLU A 115 -8.89 -14.95 -2.31
N PHE A 116 -8.22 -15.76 -3.14
CA PHE A 116 -7.98 -15.39 -4.53
C PHE A 116 -9.32 -15.35 -5.26
N THR A 117 -9.66 -14.19 -5.84
CA THR A 117 -10.87 -14.00 -6.64
C THR A 117 -10.51 -13.33 -7.96
N THR A 118 -11.49 -13.22 -8.85
CA THR A 118 -11.38 -12.40 -10.06
C THR A 118 -11.88 -10.97 -9.86
N VAL A 119 -12.08 -10.54 -8.61
CA VAL A 119 -12.74 -9.27 -8.27
C VAL A 119 -11.74 -8.31 -7.64
N GLU A 120 -11.53 -7.20 -8.32
CA GLU A 120 -10.64 -6.13 -7.92
C GLU A 120 -11.02 -5.44 -6.60
N VAL A 121 -10.01 -5.16 -5.76
CA VAL A 121 -10.12 -4.21 -4.64
C VAL A 121 -10.05 -2.79 -5.19
N THR A 122 -11.13 -2.02 -5.04
CA THR A 122 -11.28 -0.67 -5.62
C THR A 122 -11.10 0.43 -4.59
N ALA A 123 -11.29 0.13 -3.30
CA ALA A 123 -10.98 1.04 -2.21
C ALA A 123 -10.48 0.27 -0.99
N LEU A 124 -9.61 0.91 -0.23
CA LEU A 124 -8.97 0.34 0.95
C LEU A 124 -8.85 1.44 2.00
N HIS A 125 -9.41 1.19 3.18
CA HIS A 125 -9.29 2.08 4.32
C HIS A 125 -8.80 1.28 5.52
N ILE A 126 -7.80 1.83 6.22
CA ILE A 126 -7.26 1.23 7.44
C ILE A 126 -7.56 2.17 8.59
N THR A 127 -8.09 1.60 9.67
CA THR A 127 -8.23 2.28 10.95
C THR A 127 -7.63 1.41 12.05
N THR A 128 -7.00 2.02 13.04
CA THR A 128 -6.32 1.27 14.11
C THR A 128 -7.11 1.40 15.40
N LYS A 129 -7.42 0.26 16.02
CA LYS A 129 -8.04 0.20 17.35
C LYS A 129 -7.05 0.65 18.43
N GLN A 130 -7.55 0.99 19.61
CA GLN A 130 -6.72 1.42 20.74
C GLN A 130 -5.67 0.38 21.18
N ASN A 131 -5.91 -0.91 20.92
CA ASN A 131 -4.99 -1.99 21.21
C ASN A 131 -3.92 -2.20 20.10
N GLY A 132 -3.87 -1.33 19.08
CA GLY A 132 -2.94 -1.43 17.96
C GLY A 132 -3.36 -2.43 16.87
N THR A 133 -4.55 -3.04 16.96
CA THR A 133 -5.08 -3.89 15.88
C THR A 133 -5.53 -3.02 14.72
N ASP A 134 -5.05 -3.34 13.51
CA ASP A 134 -5.55 -2.70 12.30
C ASP A 134 -6.85 -3.36 11.84
N VAL A 135 -7.86 -2.52 11.59
CA VAL A 135 -9.12 -2.89 10.94
C VAL A 135 -9.05 -2.42 9.50
N ILE A 136 -9.24 -3.37 8.60
CA ILE A 136 -9.08 -3.20 7.16
C ILE A 136 -10.46 -3.23 6.56
N VAL A 137 -10.89 -2.14 5.94
CA VAL A 137 -12.14 -2.04 5.20
C VAL A 137 -11.82 -2.03 3.71
N CYS A 138 -12.28 -3.07 3.00
CA CYS A 138 -12.06 -3.24 1.58
C CYS A 138 -13.39 -3.09 0.83
N CYS A 139 -13.39 -2.29 -0.23
CA CYS A 139 -14.47 -2.27 -1.20
C CYS A 139 -14.02 -2.98 -2.48
N PHE A 140 -14.93 -3.76 -3.06
CA PHE A 140 -14.67 -4.54 -4.27
C PHE A 140 -15.45 -3.99 -5.46
N ARG A 141 -14.95 -4.27 -6.66
CA ARG A 141 -15.60 -3.87 -7.92
C ARG A 141 -17.01 -4.43 -8.10
N ASP A 142 -17.29 -5.58 -7.51
CA ASP A 142 -18.62 -6.22 -7.51
C ASP A 142 -19.55 -5.70 -6.40
N ARG A 143 -19.22 -4.55 -5.80
CA ARG A 143 -20.01 -3.85 -4.76
C ARG A 143 -20.02 -4.54 -3.40
N ARG A 144 -19.23 -5.61 -3.20
CA ARG A 144 -19.02 -6.16 -1.86
C ARG A 144 -18.15 -5.24 -1.02
N ILE A 145 -18.34 -5.35 0.30
CA ILE A 145 -17.46 -4.76 1.31
C ILE A 145 -17.04 -5.89 2.25
N ALA A 146 -15.74 -5.98 2.53
CA ALA A 146 -15.21 -6.88 3.55
C ALA A 146 -14.49 -6.08 4.62
N VAL A 147 -14.63 -6.54 5.86
CA VAL A 147 -13.91 -6.00 7.01
C VAL A 147 -13.06 -7.11 7.60
N TYR A 148 -11.77 -6.84 7.76
CA TYR A 148 -10.80 -7.75 8.37
C TYR A 148 -10.18 -7.09 9.60
N GLU A 149 -9.77 -7.91 10.56
CA GLU A 149 -8.94 -7.48 11.68
C GLU A 149 -7.57 -8.15 11.57
N CYS A 150 -6.50 -7.36 11.63
CA CYS A 150 -5.11 -7.80 11.57
C CYS A 150 -4.44 -7.50 12.90
N SER A 151 -4.37 -8.51 13.78
CA SER A 151 -3.70 -8.44 15.09
C SER A 151 -2.25 -8.90 15.02
N LEU A 152 -1.34 -8.14 15.62
CA LEU A 152 0.03 -8.59 15.95
C LEU A 152 -0.01 -9.49 17.20
N PRO A 153 0.82 -10.54 17.34
CA PRO A 153 1.28 -11.52 16.35
C PRO A 153 0.47 -12.84 16.42
N SER A 154 -0.60 -12.91 17.23
CA SER A 154 -1.46 -14.10 17.32
C SER A 154 -2.62 -13.97 16.35
N PHE A 155 -2.63 -14.85 15.36
CA PHE A 155 -3.55 -14.89 14.23
C PHE A 155 -4.99 -15.23 14.66
N SER A 156 -5.94 -14.36 14.32
CA SER A 156 -7.34 -14.74 14.12
C SER A 156 -7.97 -13.75 13.15
N SER A 157 -8.14 -14.16 11.88
CA SER A 157 -8.95 -13.41 10.93
C SER A 157 -10.42 -13.80 11.13
N THR A 158 -11.24 -12.89 11.64
CA THR A 158 -12.70 -13.08 11.63
C THR A 158 -13.25 -12.39 10.39
N LEU A 159 -13.72 -13.15 9.41
CA LEU A 159 -14.35 -12.60 8.22
C LEU A 159 -15.78 -12.21 8.58
N SER A 160 -16.08 -10.91 8.53
CA SER A 160 -17.46 -10.43 8.50
C SER A 160 -17.75 -9.85 7.12
N THR A 161 -18.49 -10.60 6.30
CA THR A 161 -18.94 -10.14 4.98
C THR A 161 -20.32 -9.54 5.13
N PHE A 162 -20.46 -8.25 4.79
CA PHE A 162 -21.76 -7.60 4.69
C PHE A 162 -22.09 -7.43 3.20
N VAL A 163 -23.22 -7.99 2.77
CA VAL A 163 -23.80 -7.74 1.43
C VAL A 163 -24.97 -6.79 1.64
N PHE A 164 -24.89 -5.60 1.04
CA PHE A 164 -25.97 -4.62 1.02
C PHE A 164 -26.74 -4.69 -0.29
#